data_AF-A0A9D8WUG9-F1
#
_entry.id   AF-A0A9D8WUG9-F1
#
_cell.length_a   1.000
_cell.length_b   1.000
_cell.length_c   1.000
_cell.angle_alpha   90.00
_cell.angle_beta   90.00
_cell.angle_gamma   90.00
#
_symmetry.space_group_name_H-M   'P 1'
#
loop_
_entity.id
_entity.type
_entity.pdbx_description
1 polymer ?
#
loop_
_entity_poly.entity_id
_entity_poly.type
_entity_poly.pdbx_seq_one_letter_code
_entity_poly.pdbx_strand_id
1 'polypeptide(L)'
;MIEIRIDSKSCDLHEGYTLPDDILSFDGDSLATPAKGGAERRVRLSLPCSPHNETIFRNATDPCAGEEFNAEYHEGVVVVDGVVMLSGQALIEAVEVEERAASYAIVISDGADSWAAHLKEKPLSEVALDWGCTLGAGAITESWGEGATVRWLPVRHDDYREPYDSTSLFPPQRAMTVADYHPFVSVEALLRAIFEAEGYEVVSDFMQSDEFRRLYISGAYPRADRSLSRLMLSSGFLAGRQSSATTTANQLGRAWLTPLVLT
;
A
#
# COMPACT_ATOMS: atom_id res chain seq x y z
N MET A 1 -8.94 25.44 -16.84
CA MET A 1 -10.32 25.38 -17.37
C MET A 1 -10.94 24.08 -16.90
N ILE A 2 -12.05 24.17 -16.17
CA ILE A 2 -12.75 23.02 -15.60
C ILE A 2 -13.88 22.62 -16.56
N GLU A 3 -14.00 21.34 -16.85
CA GLU A 3 -15.08 20.76 -17.66
C GLU A 3 -15.60 19.51 -16.95
N ILE A 4 -16.92 19.41 -16.77
CA ILE A 4 -17.58 18.21 -16.24
C ILE A 4 -18.38 17.60 -17.39
N ARG A 5 -18.19 16.31 -17.64
CA ARG A 5 -18.89 15.56 -18.69
C ARG A 5 -19.72 14.44 -18.09
N ILE A 6 -20.90 14.23 -18.64
CA ILE A 6 -21.76 13.08 -18.36
C ILE A 6 -22.14 12.43 -19.69
N ASP A 7 -21.85 11.14 -19.86
CA ASP A 7 -22.04 10.40 -21.11
C ASP A 7 -21.48 11.14 -22.34
N SER A 8 -20.25 11.63 -22.22
CA SER A 8 -19.55 12.46 -23.23
C SER A 8 -20.17 13.83 -23.54
N LYS A 9 -21.21 14.27 -22.81
CA LYS A 9 -21.80 15.59 -22.95
C LYS A 9 -21.25 16.53 -21.87
N SER A 10 -20.73 17.70 -22.26
CA SER A 10 -20.31 18.72 -21.30
C SER A 10 -21.51 19.29 -20.58
N CYS A 11 -21.43 19.40 -19.25
CA CYS A 11 -22.38 20.11 -18.41
C CYS A 11 -22.06 21.61 -18.37
N ASP A 12 -23.09 22.42 -18.19
CA ASP A 12 -22.94 23.84 -17.87
C ASP A 12 -22.51 23.97 -16.41
N LEU A 13 -21.60 24.92 -16.14
CA LEU A 13 -21.11 25.25 -14.80
C LEU A 13 -21.57 26.65 -14.40
N HIS A 14 -21.67 26.92 -13.10
CA HIS A 14 -21.90 28.27 -12.60
C HIS A 14 -20.72 29.21 -12.94
N GLU A 15 -20.98 30.51 -13.08
CA GLU A 15 -19.89 31.49 -13.22
C GLU A 15 -19.00 31.45 -11.97
N GLY A 16 -17.69 31.34 -12.17
CA GLY A 16 -16.73 31.23 -11.06
C GLY A 16 -16.73 29.87 -10.37
N TYR A 17 -17.26 28.82 -11.02
CA TYR A 17 -17.25 27.47 -10.45
C TYR A 17 -15.85 27.03 -10.03
N THR A 18 -15.71 26.72 -8.75
CA THR A 18 -14.51 26.12 -8.17
C THR A 18 -14.80 24.66 -7.87
N LEU A 19 -13.88 23.79 -8.27
CA LEU A 19 -13.90 22.41 -7.83
C LEU A 19 -13.76 22.37 -6.30
N PRO A 20 -14.56 21.53 -5.62
CA PRO A 20 -14.35 21.22 -4.21
C PRO A 20 -12.88 20.89 -3.90
N ASP A 21 -12.35 21.41 -2.79
CA ASP A 21 -10.93 21.24 -2.40
C ASP A 21 -10.56 19.77 -2.10
N ASP A 22 -11.57 18.93 -1.84
CA ASP A 22 -11.47 17.48 -1.64
C ASP A 22 -11.30 16.68 -2.94
N ILE A 23 -11.44 17.32 -4.10
CA ILE A 23 -11.19 16.68 -5.39
C ILE A 23 -9.74 16.27 -5.56
N LEU A 24 -8.79 16.82 -4.82
CA LEU A 24 -7.38 16.43 -4.92
C LEU A 24 -6.69 16.26 -3.55
N SER A 25 -7.39 16.58 -2.45
CA SER A 25 -6.77 16.50 -1.14
C SER A 25 -6.86 15.09 -0.57
N PHE A 26 -5.68 14.50 -0.37
CA PHE A 26 -5.51 13.37 0.54
C PHE A 26 -5.33 13.95 1.94
N ASP A 27 -6.32 13.73 2.80
CA ASP A 27 -6.14 13.97 4.23
C ASP A 27 -5.06 13.02 4.77
N GLY A 28 -4.03 13.53 5.44
CA GLY A 28 -2.98 12.71 6.02
C GLY A 28 -3.52 11.66 7.00
N ASP A 29 -4.64 11.96 7.66
CA ASP A 29 -5.33 11.05 8.57
C ASP A 29 -6.14 9.96 7.84
N SER A 30 -6.51 10.18 6.56
CA SER A 30 -7.12 9.17 5.70
C SER A 30 -6.08 8.17 5.15
N LEU A 31 -4.81 8.58 5.07
CA LEU A 31 -3.68 7.71 4.71
C LEU A 31 -3.09 6.94 5.91
N ALA A 32 -3.51 7.26 7.15
CA ALA A 32 -3.01 6.62 8.37
C ALA A 32 -3.32 5.12 8.47
N THR A 33 -4.21 4.59 7.62
CA THR A 33 -4.53 3.16 7.59
C THR A 33 -4.71 2.69 6.15
N PRO A 34 -4.10 1.56 5.73
CA PRO A 34 -4.24 1.03 4.36
C PRO A 34 -5.70 0.81 3.92
N ALA A 35 -6.60 0.51 4.87
CA ALA A 35 -8.01 0.32 4.60
C ALA A 35 -8.77 1.61 4.23
N LYS A 36 -8.28 2.78 4.65
CA LYS A 36 -8.89 4.08 4.36
C LYS A 36 -8.39 4.69 3.04
N GLY A 37 -7.15 4.39 2.65
CA GLY A 37 -6.58 4.83 1.37
C GLY A 37 -7.14 4.12 0.13
N GLY A 38 -7.90 3.04 0.30
CA GLY A 38 -8.57 2.31 -0.80
C GLY A 38 -10.10 2.52 -0.82
N ALA A 39 -10.61 3.57 -0.19
CA ALA A 39 -12.03 3.90 -0.24
C ALA A 39 -12.37 4.45 -1.64
N GLU A 40 -13.50 3.99 -2.19
CA GLU A 40 -14.11 4.51 -3.41
C GLU A 40 -14.12 6.04 -3.37
N ARG A 41 -13.47 6.69 -4.33
CA ARG A 41 -13.36 8.14 -4.36
C ARG A 41 -14.68 8.71 -4.85
N ARG A 42 -15.40 9.36 -3.94
CA ARG A 42 -16.69 10.00 -4.25
C ARG A 42 -16.52 11.49 -4.19
N VAL A 43 -16.88 12.16 -5.27
CA VAL A 43 -16.84 13.62 -5.37
C VAL A 43 -18.26 14.12 -5.57
N ARG A 44 -18.72 14.96 -4.64
CA ARG A 44 -20.01 15.65 -4.75
C ARG A 44 -19.81 16.97 -5.49
N LEU A 45 -20.51 17.15 -6.61
CA LEU A 45 -20.45 18.36 -7.44
C LEU A 45 -21.83 19.00 -7.47
N SER A 46 -21.88 20.33 -7.35
CA SER A 46 -23.09 21.09 -7.60
C SER A 46 -23.10 21.61 -9.04
N LEU A 47 -24.19 21.40 -9.77
CA LEU A 47 -24.37 21.87 -11.14
C LEU A 47 -25.65 22.70 -11.27
N PRO A 48 -25.68 23.76 -12.11
CA PRO A 48 -26.90 24.53 -12.35
C PRO A 48 -27.99 23.69 -13.03
N CYS A 49 -29.25 23.92 -12.68
CA CYS A 49 -30.40 23.48 -13.49
C CYS A 49 -30.57 24.39 -14.73
N SER A 50 -29.60 24.36 -15.65
CA SER A 50 -29.75 24.98 -16.98
C SER A 50 -30.61 24.09 -17.89
N PRO A 51 -31.25 24.61 -18.94
CA PRO A 51 -32.02 23.79 -19.89
C PRO A 51 -31.19 22.67 -20.55
N HIS A 52 -29.88 22.91 -20.71
CA HIS A 52 -28.93 21.94 -21.25
C HIS A 52 -28.66 20.81 -20.23
N ASN A 53 -28.36 21.16 -18.98
CA ASN A 53 -28.17 20.18 -17.91
C ASN A 53 -29.44 19.39 -17.61
N GLU A 54 -30.61 20.04 -17.64
CA GLU A 54 -31.91 19.40 -17.44
C GLU A 54 -32.19 18.29 -18.48
N THR A 55 -31.73 18.49 -19.72
CA THR A 55 -31.78 17.47 -20.79
C THR A 55 -30.83 16.29 -20.49
N ILE A 56 -29.65 16.56 -19.94
CA ILE A 56 -28.68 15.52 -19.55
C ILE A 56 -29.23 14.67 -18.40
N PHE A 57 -29.85 15.32 -17.41
CA PHE A 57 -30.43 14.69 -16.22
C PHE A 57 -31.88 14.23 -16.39
N ARG A 58 -32.38 14.16 -17.63
CA ARG A 58 -33.72 13.64 -17.98
C ARG A 58 -34.87 14.27 -17.18
N ASN A 59 -34.83 15.60 -16.96
CA ASN A 59 -35.82 16.33 -16.16
C ASN A 59 -35.95 15.82 -14.71
N ALA A 60 -34.84 15.48 -14.04
CA ALA A 60 -34.85 15.01 -12.65
C ALA A 60 -35.47 15.98 -11.62
N THR A 61 -35.77 17.23 -12.02
CA THR A 61 -36.52 18.24 -11.27
C THR A 61 -38.03 17.97 -11.26
N ASP A 62 -38.56 17.22 -12.23
CA ASP A 62 -39.98 16.87 -12.33
C ASP A 62 -40.26 15.53 -11.63
N PRO A 63 -41.00 15.51 -10.50
CA PRO A 63 -41.35 14.28 -9.80
C PRO A 63 -42.26 13.35 -10.61
N CYS A 64 -42.83 13.81 -11.73
CA CYS A 64 -43.66 13.02 -12.64
C CYS A 64 -42.91 12.58 -13.91
N ALA A 65 -41.61 12.87 -14.03
CA ALA A 65 -40.80 12.39 -15.15
C ALA A 65 -40.77 10.86 -15.17
N GLY A 66 -41.01 10.27 -16.35
CA GLY A 66 -41.02 8.81 -16.52
C GLY A 66 -39.64 8.17 -16.62
N GLU A 67 -38.59 8.97 -16.79
CA GLU A 67 -37.21 8.51 -16.92
C GLU A 67 -36.39 8.95 -15.71
N GLU A 68 -35.92 7.98 -14.92
CA GLU A 68 -35.04 8.24 -13.78
C GLU A 68 -33.58 8.13 -14.24
N PHE A 69 -32.81 9.22 -14.14
CA PHE A 69 -31.37 9.21 -14.46
C PHE A 69 -30.63 8.10 -13.68
N ASN A 70 -30.91 7.93 -12.39
CA ASN A 70 -30.24 6.93 -11.56
C ASN A 70 -30.63 5.46 -11.88
N ALA A 71 -31.59 5.21 -12.77
CA ALA A 71 -31.98 3.85 -13.16
C ALA A 71 -31.01 3.22 -14.17
N GLU A 72 -30.17 4.04 -14.82
CA GLU A 72 -29.16 3.60 -15.78
C GLU A 72 -27.75 3.95 -15.28
N TYR A 73 -26.76 3.27 -15.84
CA TYR A 73 -25.36 3.60 -15.60
C TYR A 73 -24.96 4.80 -16.47
N HIS A 74 -24.50 5.87 -15.83
CA HIS A 74 -24.01 7.08 -16.48
C HIS A 74 -22.53 7.28 -16.15
N GLU A 75 -21.73 7.59 -17.18
CA GLU A 75 -20.30 7.87 -17.01
C GLU A 75 -20.08 9.36 -16.75
N GLY A 76 -19.52 9.70 -15.60
CA GLY A 76 -19.12 11.05 -15.22
C GLY A 76 -17.62 11.24 -15.30
N VAL A 77 -17.17 12.29 -15.98
CA VAL A 77 -15.74 12.63 -16.13
C VAL A 77 -15.50 14.08 -15.73
N VAL A 78 -14.52 14.31 -14.86
CA VAL A 78 -14.06 15.65 -14.47
C VAL A 78 -12.73 15.93 -15.14
N VAL A 79 -12.65 17.00 -15.91
CA VAL A 79 -11.44 17.42 -16.64
C VAL A 79 -10.99 18.78 -16.15
N VAL A 80 -9.71 18.92 -15.84
CA VAL A 80 -9.08 20.18 -15.44
C VAL A 80 -7.88 20.43 -16.33
N ASP A 81 -7.89 21.56 -17.04
CA ASP A 81 -6.80 21.96 -17.95
C ASP A 81 -6.45 20.88 -18.99
N GLY A 82 -7.45 20.11 -19.43
CA GLY A 82 -7.31 19.03 -20.41
C GLY A 82 -6.87 17.69 -19.83
N VAL A 83 -6.64 17.60 -18.51
CA VAL A 83 -6.30 16.36 -17.81
C VAL A 83 -7.55 15.77 -17.15
N VAL A 84 -7.82 14.50 -17.38
CA VAL A 84 -8.90 13.77 -16.70
C VAL A 84 -8.50 13.54 -15.24
N MET A 85 -9.25 14.16 -14.33
CA MET A 85 -8.99 14.11 -12.88
C MET A 85 -9.76 13.01 -12.17
N LEU A 86 -10.94 12.68 -12.68
CA LEU A 86 -11.87 11.70 -12.13
C LEU A 86 -12.71 11.13 -13.27
N SER A 87 -12.90 9.82 -13.30
CA SER A 87 -13.79 9.14 -14.25
C SER A 87 -14.52 8.04 -13.51
N GLY A 88 -15.85 8.00 -13.61
CA GLY A 88 -16.59 7.07 -12.77
C GLY A 88 -18.08 7.09 -13.02
N GLN A 89 -18.83 6.42 -12.13
CA GLN A 89 -20.29 6.44 -12.21
C GLN A 89 -20.83 7.78 -11.71
N ALA A 90 -21.63 8.45 -12.52
CA ALA A 90 -22.39 9.63 -12.14
C ALA A 90 -23.77 9.25 -11.60
N LEU A 91 -24.14 9.81 -10.45
CA LEU A 91 -25.46 9.67 -9.83
C LEU A 91 -25.96 11.03 -9.38
N ILE A 92 -27.27 11.26 -9.45
CA ILE A 92 -27.92 12.41 -8.82
C ILE A 92 -28.22 12.01 -7.37
N GLU A 93 -27.63 12.73 -6.41
CA GLU A 93 -27.90 12.50 -4.99
C GLU A 93 -29.09 13.34 -4.52
N ALA A 94 -29.16 14.60 -4.95
CA ALA A 94 -30.24 15.51 -4.60
C ALA A 94 -30.44 16.60 -5.65
N VAL A 95 -31.63 17.18 -5.66
CA VAL A 95 -31.92 18.46 -6.31
C VAL A 95 -32.07 19.49 -5.20
N GLU A 96 -31.10 20.38 -5.07
CA GLU A 96 -31.07 21.41 -4.03
C GLU A 96 -31.70 22.69 -4.58
N VAL A 97 -32.74 23.18 -3.91
CA VAL A 97 -33.47 24.39 -4.32
C VAL A 97 -33.19 25.48 -3.29
N GLU A 98 -32.41 26.49 -3.70
CA GLU A 98 -32.15 27.68 -2.90
C GLU A 98 -32.89 28.88 -3.49
N GLU A 99 -33.83 29.43 -2.71
CA GLU A 99 -34.70 30.58 -3.04
C GLU A 99 -35.42 30.50 -4.40
N ARG A 100 -34.71 30.76 -5.50
CA ARG A 100 -35.19 30.84 -6.87
C ARG A 100 -34.33 30.08 -7.89
N ALA A 101 -33.28 29.40 -7.44
CA ALA A 101 -32.41 28.60 -8.28
C ALA A 101 -32.40 27.15 -7.78
N ALA A 102 -32.54 26.21 -8.71
CA ALA A 102 -32.30 24.80 -8.44
C ALA A 102 -30.90 24.42 -8.93
N SER A 103 -30.26 23.52 -8.19
CA SER A 103 -28.98 22.91 -8.55
C SER A 103 -29.06 21.40 -8.39
N TYR A 104 -28.38 20.68 -9.27
CA TYR A 104 -28.19 19.24 -9.17
C TYR A 104 -26.96 18.96 -8.31
N ALA A 105 -27.16 18.30 -7.18
CA ALA A 105 -26.07 17.69 -6.42
C ALA A 105 -25.81 16.31 -7.01
N ILE A 106 -24.75 16.20 -7.80
CA ILE A 106 -24.30 14.94 -8.40
C ILE A 106 -23.14 14.36 -7.62
N VAL A 107 -23.02 13.05 -7.60
CA VAL A 107 -21.87 12.33 -7.08
C VAL A 107 -21.24 11.58 -8.24
N ILE A 108 -19.95 11.82 -8.47
CA ILE A 108 -19.13 10.99 -9.33
C ILE A 108 -18.30 10.08 -8.43
N SER A 109 -18.58 8.79 -8.54
CA SER A 109 -17.87 7.71 -7.85
C SER A 109 -16.83 7.13 -8.80
N ASP A 110 -15.55 7.37 -8.52
CA ASP A 110 -14.46 6.71 -9.23
C ASP A 110 -14.49 5.21 -8.94
N GLY A 111 -14.54 4.44 -10.00
CA GLY A 111 -14.47 2.99 -9.97
C GLY A 111 -13.03 2.53 -9.78
N ALA A 112 -12.52 2.72 -8.56
CA ALA A 112 -11.24 2.24 -8.07
C ALA A 112 -10.01 2.79 -8.80
N ASP A 113 -9.13 3.42 -8.03
CA ASP A 113 -7.69 3.38 -8.25
C ASP A 113 -7.29 1.91 -8.53
N SER A 114 -7.28 1.49 -9.79
CA SER A 114 -7.09 0.10 -10.18
C SER A 114 -5.75 -0.43 -9.69
N TRP A 115 -4.75 0.47 -9.62
CA TRP A 115 -3.47 0.25 -8.98
C TRP A 115 -3.56 -0.04 -7.47
N ALA A 116 -4.45 0.63 -6.74
CA ALA A 116 -4.67 0.39 -5.31
C ALA A 116 -5.45 -0.90 -5.07
N ALA A 117 -6.42 -1.23 -5.93
CA ALA A 117 -7.10 -2.52 -5.93
C ALA A 117 -6.11 -3.66 -6.24
N HIS A 118 -5.27 -3.49 -7.25
CA HIS A 118 -4.19 -4.42 -7.60
C HIS A 118 -3.25 -4.68 -6.42
N LEU A 119 -2.84 -3.62 -5.71
CA LEU A 119 -2.00 -3.73 -4.52
C LEU A 119 -2.67 -4.46 -3.35
N LYS A 120 -3.99 -4.35 -3.22
CA LYS A 120 -4.75 -4.98 -2.14
C LYS A 120 -4.98 -6.47 -2.39
N GLU A 121 -5.19 -6.85 -3.65
CA GLU A 121 -5.57 -8.22 -4.03
C GLU A 121 -4.37 -9.10 -4.36
N LYS A 122 -3.30 -8.53 -4.92
CA LYS A 122 -2.14 -9.33 -5.34
C LYS A 122 -1.04 -9.39 -4.30
N PRO A 123 -0.47 -10.58 -4.05
CA PRO A 123 0.71 -10.69 -3.20
C PRO A 123 1.89 -9.98 -3.85
N LEU A 124 2.79 -9.43 -3.02
CA LEU A 124 4.01 -8.75 -3.47
C LEU A 124 4.85 -9.62 -4.44
N SER A 125 4.81 -10.94 -4.30
CA SER A 125 5.52 -11.88 -5.17
C SER A 125 5.04 -11.89 -6.63
N GLU A 126 3.85 -11.37 -6.92
CA GLU A 126 3.29 -11.29 -8.27
C GLU A 126 3.64 -9.97 -8.98
N VAL A 127 4.22 -9.01 -8.26
CA VAL A 127 4.73 -7.79 -8.90
C VAL A 127 5.92 -8.18 -9.78
N ALA A 128 5.95 -7.64 -11.01
CA ALA A 128 6.95 -7.91 -12.03
C ALA A 128 8.33 -7.30 -11.69
N LEU A 129 8.94 -7.78 -10.61
CA LEU A 129 10.28 -7.44 -10.17
C LEU A 129 11.18 -8.68 -10.28
N ASP A 130 12.48 -8.44 -10.41
CA ASP A 130 13.47 -9.49 -10.34
C ASP A 130 13.71 -9.92 -8.88
N TRP A 131 12.87 -10.85 -8.42
CA TRP A 131 12.92 -11.40 -7.05
C TRP A 131 14.02 -12.45 -6.86
N GLY A 132 14.48 -13.06 -7.95
CA GLY A 132 15.25 -14.31 -7.90
C GLY A 132 16.72 -14.07 -7.62
N CYS A 133 17.24 -14.61 -6.52
CA CYS A 133 18.68 -14.76 -6.34
C CYS A 133 19.04 -16.02 -5.55
N THR A 134 20.24 -16.55 -5.81
CA THR A 134 20.85 -17.55 -4.92
C THR A 134 21.64 -16.79 -3.87
N LEU A 135 21.17 -16.84 -2.62
CA LEU A 135 21.75 -16.03 -1.56
C LEU A 135 23.12 -16.57 -1.13
N GLY A 136 24.15 -15.75 -1.34
CA GLY A 136 25.53 -16.01 -0.93
C GLY A 136 26.30 -14.71 -0.73
N ALA A 137 27.53 -14.79 -0.25
CA ALA A 137 28.34 -13.60 0.07
C ALA A 137 28.54 -12.66 -1.14
N GLY A 138 28.73 -13.23 -2.34
CA GLY A 138 28.82 -12.46 -3.59
C GLY A 138 27.53 -11.70 -3.89
N ALA A 139 26.40 -12.40 -3.92
CA ALA A 139 25.09 -11.80 -4.17
C ALA A 139 24.72 -10.70 -3.15
N ILE A 140 25.08 -10.87 -1.87
CA ILE A 140 24.88 -9.86 -0.83
C ILE A 140 25.68 -8.59 -1.17
N THR A 141 26.96 -8.75 -1.50
CA THR A 141 27.85 -7.62 -1.79
C THR A 141 27.44 -6.90 -3.07
N GLU A 142 27.10 -7.65 -4.12
CA GLU A 142 26.60 -7.12 -5.39
C GLU A 142 25.28 -6.35 -5.20
N SER A 143 24.42 -6.81 -4.29
CA SER A 143 23.16 -6.13 -4.01
C SER A 143 23.36 -4.71 -3.48
N TRP A 144 24.49 -4.37 -2.87
CA TRP A 144 24.73 -3.03 -2.33
C TRP A 144 25.10 -1.99 -3.40
N GLY A 145 25.25 -2.42 -4.65
CA GLY A 145 25.43 -1.53 -5.79
C GLY A 145 24.27 -0.55 -6.00
N GLU A 146 24.52 0.48 -6.80
CA GLU A 146 23.47 1.39 -7.26
C GLU A 146 22.50 0.68 -8.20
N GLY A 147 21.21 1.01 -8.11
CA GLY A 147 20.18 0.45 -8.97
C GLY A 147 19.73 -0.98 -8.66
N ALA A 148 20.20 -1.60 -7.58
CA ALA A 148 19.74 -2.93 -7.19
C ALA A 148 18.26 -2.91 -6.75
N THR A 149 17.43 -3.73 -7.40
CA THR A 149 16.00 -3.89 -7.06
C THR A 149 15.82 -4.42 -5.64
N VAL A 150 16.65 -5.39 -5.24
CA VAL A 150 16.65 -5.99 -3.91
C VAL A 150 18.03 -5.84 -3.28
N ARG A 151 18.07 -5.25 -2.08
CA ARG A 151 19.28 -5.10 -1.25
C ARG A 151 19.24 -6.05 -0.06
N TRP A 152 20.32 -6.79 0.15
CA TRP A 152 20.47 -7.67 1.30
C TRP A 152 21.20 -6.93 2.41
N LEU A 153 20.45 -6.27 3.30
CA LEU A 153 21.04 -5.46 4.37
C LEU A 153 21.09 -6.25 5.69
N PRO A 154 22.13 -6.04 6.51
CA PRO A 154 22.23 -6.71 7.80
C PRO A 154 21.13 -6.22 8.73
N VAL A 155 20.37 -7.15 9.33
CA VAL A 155 19.33 -6.83 10.32
C VAL A 155 19.68 -7.48 11.64
N ARG A 156 19.70 -6.66 12.70
CA ARG A 156 19.87 -7.15 14.06
C ARG A 156 18.53 -7.64 14.60
N HIS A 157 18.34 -8.96 14.60
CA HIS A 157 17.14 -9.59 15.17
C HIS A 157 17.27 -9.72 16.69
N ASP A 158 16.76 -8.73 17.44
CA ASP A 158 16.64 -8.71 18.91
C ASP A 158 17.93 -8.98 19.72
N ASP A 159 18.04 -8.28 20.85
CA ASP A 159 19.22 -8.35 21.72
C ASP A 159 19.28 -9.66 22.50
N TYR A 160 19.89 -10.69 21.92
CA TYR A 160 20.69 -11.59 22.75
C TYR A 160 21.90 -10.78 23.23
N ARG A 161 21.70 -10.03 24.32
CA ARG A 161 22.81 -9.51 25.11
C ARG A 161 23.49 -10.74 25.68
N GLU A 162 24.50 -11.25 24.98
CA GLU A 162 25.36 -12.29 25.54
C GLU A 162 25.84 -11.76 26.89
N PRO A 163 25.64 -12.51 27.98
CA PRO A 163 26.08 -12.06 29.29
C PRO A 163 27.57 -11.78 29.19
N TYR A 164 27.94 -10.56 29.56
CA TYR A 164 29.32 -10.10 29.61
C TYR A 164 30.14 -11.16 30.35
N ASP A 165 31.01 -11.88 29.63
CA ASP A 165 31.92 -12.81 30.27
C ASP A 165 32.99 -11.96 30.96
N SER A 166 32.97 -11.93 32.31
CA SER A 166 33.92 -11.18 33.14
C SER A 166 35.39 -11.54 32.89
N THR A 167 35.63 -12.58 32.09
CA THR A 167 36.95 -13.12 31.77
C THR A 167 37.45 -12.69 30.38
N SER A 168 36.61 -12.12 29.51
CA SER A 168 37.02 -11.66 28.17
C SER A 168 37.33 -10.16 28.17
N LEU A 169 38.53 -9.80 27.71
CA LEU A 169 38.93 -8.40 27.50
C LEU A 169 38.23 -7.74 26.29
N PHE A 170 37.63 -8.55 25.40
CA PHE A 170 36.95 -8.07 24.21
C PHE A 170 35.46 -8.43 24.24
N PRO A 171 34.58 -7.54 23.73
CA PRO A 171 33.20 -7.92 23.51
C PRO A 171 33.14 -9.12 22.56
N PRO A 172 32.22 -10.08 22.78
CA PRO A 172 32.08 -11.22 21.90
C PRO A 172 31.78 -10.75 20.48
N GLN A 173 32.63 -11.16 19.53
CA GLN A 173 32.44 -10.89 18.11
C GLN A 173 31.78 -12.11 17.47
N ARG A 174 30.56 -11.94 16.98
CA ARG A 174 29.90 -12.94 16.14
C ARG A 174 30.19 -12.65 14.67
N ALA A 175 30.74 -13.64 13.96
CA ALA A 175 30.86 -13.55 12.51
C ALA A 175 29.46 -13.53 11.88
N MET A 176 29.21 -12.55 11.01
CA MET A 176 27.95 -12.45 10.28
C MET A 176 27.82 -13.63 9.32
N THR A 177 26.64 -14.21 9.29
CA THR A 177 26.25 -15.29 8.40
C THR A 177 25.21 -14.77 7.40
N VAL A 178 24.96 -15.55 6.35
CA VAL A 178 23.92 -15.24 5.36
C VAL A 178 22.54 -15.05 6.01
N ALA A 179 22.27 -15.72 7.13
CA ALA A 179 21.00 -15.60 7.86
C ALA A 179 20.79 -14.25 8.54
N ASP A 180 21.84 -13.42 8.66
CA ASP A 180 21.79 -12.11 9.30
C ASP A 180 21.44 -10.98 8.31
N TYR A 181 21.27 -11.31 7.03
CA TYR A 181 20.91 -10.37 5.97
C TYR A 181 19.46 -10.57 5.55
N HIS A 182 18.73 -9.46 5.41
CA HIS A 182 17.33 -9.44 5.04
C HIS A 182 17.15 -8.75 3.68
N PRO A 183 16.20 -9.20 2.83
CA PRO A 183 15.88 -8.49 1.60
C PRO A 183 15.15 -7.18 1.91
N PHE A 184 15.60 -6.12 1.26
CA PHE A 184 14.90 -4.83 1.19
C PHE A 184 14.66 -4.51 -0.27
N VAL A 185 13.44 -4.10 -0.61
CA VAL A 185 13.00 -3.82 -1.98
C VAL A 185 13.08 -2.33 -2.22
N SER A 186 13.62 -1.92 -3.38
CA SER A 186 13.61 -0.52 -3.81
C SER A 186 12.17 -0.04 -3.93
N VAL A 187 11.85 1.07 -3.24
CA VAL A 187 10.52 1.69 -3.30
C VAL A 187 10.24 2.20 -4.71
N GLU A 188 11.25 2.74 -5.38
CA GLU A 188 11.11 3.22 -6.77
C GLU A 188 10.76 2.09 -7.72
N ALA A 189 11.55 1.00 -7.71
CA ALA A 189 11.32 -0.13 -8.60
C ALA A 189 9.93 -0.73 -8.35
N LEU A 190 9.54 -0.85 -7.08
CA LEU A 190 8.23 -1.35 -6.69
C LEU A 190 7.08 -0.49 -7.22
N LEU A 191 7.11 0.82 -6.98
CA LEU A 191 6.04 1.71 -7.43
C LEU A 191 5.94 1.75 -8.95
N ARG A 192 7.09 1.85 -9.66
CA ARG A 192 7.09 1.81 -11.13
C ARG A 192 6.45 0.54 -11.67
N ALA A 193 6.83 -0.63 -11.14
CA ALA A 193 6.25 -1.90 -11.57
C ALA A 193 4.73 -1.99 -11.31
N ILE A 194 4.22 -1.42 -10.21
CA ILE A 194 2.78 -1.38 -9.90
C ILE A 194 2.03 -0.49 -10.90
N PHE A 195 2.52 0.73 -11.12
CA PHE A 195 1.87 1.68 -12.03
C PHE A 195 1.96 1.22 -13.49
N GLU A 196 3.12 0.71 -13.93
CA GLU A 196 3.30 0.18 -15.28
C GLU A 196 2.39 -1.03 -15.56
N ALA A 197 2.14 -1.89 -14.56
CA ALA A 197 1.24 -3.03 -14.70
C ALA A 197 -0.21 -2.61 -15.00
N GLU A 198 -0.58 -1.39 -14.61
CA GLU A 198 -1.88 -0.78 -14.87
C GLU A 198 -1.84 0.22 -16.05
N GLY A 199 -0.70 0.34 -16.73
CA GLY A 199 -0.52 1.21 -17.90
C GLY A 199 -0.27 2.69 -17.57
N TYR A 200 0.05 3.02 -16.32
CA TYR A 200 0.39 4.39 -15.92
C TYR A 200 1.90 4.68 -16.08
N GLU A 201 2.22 5.90 -16.51
CA GLU A 201 3.58 6.44 -16.49
C GLU A 201 3.76 7.36 -15.27
N VAL A 202 4.79 7.10 -14.46
CA VAL A 202 5.06 7.91 -13.27
C VAL A 202 6.08 9.01 -13.56
N VAL A 203 5.59 10.25 -13.59
CA VAL A 203 6.40 11.46 -13.75
C VAL A 203 6.42 12.23 -12.42
N SER A 204 7.55 12.20 -11.72
CA SER A 204 7.70 12.87 -10.42
C SER A 204 9.16 13.29 -10.20
N ASP A 205 9.38 14.59 -9.99
CA ASP A 205 10.69 15.15 -9.66
C ASP A 205 11.23 14.57 -8.34
N PHE A 206 10.33 14.31 -7.38
CA PHE A 206 10.68 13.68 -6.12
C PHE A 206 11.17 12.24 -6.32
N MET A 207 10.50 11.45 -7.17
CA MET A 207 10.95 10.08 -7.45
C MET A 207 12.27 10.04 -8.23
N GLN A 208 12.61 11.11 -8.95
CA GLN A 208 13.89 11.26 -9.62
C GLN A 208 15.02 11.71 -8.69
N SER A 209 14.70 12.12 -7.45
CA SER A 209 15.69 12.60 -6.48
C SER A 209 16.55 11.46 -5.91
N ASP A 210 17.77 11.80 -5.49
CA ASP A 210 18.69 10.83 -4.90
C ASP A 210 18.18 10.26 -3.58
N GLU A 211 17.42 11.05 -2.81
CA GLU A 211 16.80 10.60 -1.56
C GLU A 211 15.79 9.49 -1.81
N PHE A 212 14.93 9.66 -2.82
CA PHE A 212 13.90 8.68 -3.14
C PHE A 212 14.49 7.37 -3.70
N ARG A 213 15.49 7.48 -4.58
CA ARG A 213 16.21 6.32 -5.15
C ARG A 213 16.95 5.49 -4.09
N ARG A 214 17.22 6.07 -2.92
CA ARG A 214 17.82 5.37 -1.77
C ARG A 214 16.79 4.77 -0.82
N LEU A 215 15.49 4.93 -1.08
CA LEU A 215 14.46 4.33 -0.24
C LEU A 215 14.29 2.85 -0.55
N TYR A 216 14.42 2.07 0.52
CA TYR A 216 14.29 0.63 0.51
C TYR A 216 13.37 0.21 1.66
N ILE A 217 12.43 -0.69 1.38
CA ILE A 217 11.48 -1.19 2.38
C ILE A 217 11.66 -2.69 2.59
N SER A 218 11.55 -3.13 3.84
CA SER A 218 11.48 -4.54 4.20
C SER A 218 10.06 -4.88 4.67
N GLY A 219 9.56 -6.05 4.30
CA GLY A 219 8.30 -6.55 4.84
C GLY A 219 8.38 -6.86 6.34
N ALA A 220 7.22 -6.92 7.00
CA ALA A 220 7.13 -7.35 8.39
C ALA A 220 7.49 -8.84 8.50
N TYR A 221 8.70 -9.13 9.00
CA TYR A 221 9.10 -10.52 9.21
C TYR A 221 8.67 -11.00 10.59
N PRO A 222 8.11 -12.21 10.70
CA PRO A 222 7.81 -12.76 12.00
C PRO A 222 9.10 -12.90 12.82
N ARG A 223 9.06 -12.38 14.05
CA ARG A 223 10.16 -12.50 15.03
C ARG A 223 10.65 -13.95 15.14
N ALA A 224 11.92 -14.09 15.53
CA ALA A 224 12.64 -15.36 15.67
C ALA A 224 11.87 -16.47 16.42
N ASP A 225 10.88 -16.13 17.25
CA ASP A 225 9.98 -17.11 17.87
C ASP A 225 9.24 -18.01 16.85
N ARG A 226 8.91 -17.52 15.65
CA ARG A 226 8.37 -18.37 14.56
C ARG A 226 9.45 -19.10 13.76
N SER A 227 10.71 -18.70 13.86
CA SER A 227 11.84 -19.42 13.24
C SER A 227 12.09 -20.75 13.95
N LEU A 228 11.79 -20.85 15.24
CA LEU A 228 11.77 -22.10 16.00
C LEU A 228 10.75 -23.09 15.42
N SER A 229 9.55 -22.63 15.04
CA SER A 229 8.55 -23.46 14.36
C SER A 229 9.03 -23.95 12.99
N ARG A 230 9.74 -23.10 12.25
CA ARG A 230 10.32 -23.44 10.93
C ARG A 230 11.49 -24.42 11.05
N LEU A 231 12.37 -24.23 12.05
CA LEU A 231 13.44 -25.16 12.43
C LEU A 231 12.87 -26.50 12.91
N MET A 232 11.77 -26.50 13.66
CA MET A 232 11.07 -27.73 14.06
C MET A 232 10.50 -28.48 12.86
N LEU A 233 9.87 -27.76 11.91
CA LEU A 233 9.33 -28.33 10.67
C LEU A 233 10.42 -28.88 9.74
N SER A 234 11.59 -28.23 9.66
CA SER A 234 12.69 -28.66 8.78
C SER A 234 13.61 -29.72 9.39
N SER A 235 13.80 -29.69 10.71
CA SER A 235 14.83 -30.47 11.41
C SER A 235 14.24 -31.60 12.25
N GLY A 236 12.92 -31.58 12.52
CA GLY A 236 12.22 -32.59 13.33
C GLY A 236 12.56 -32.56 14.83
N PHE A 237 13.46 -31.70 15.28
CA PHE A 237 13.81 -31.50 16.68
C PHE A 237 14.09 -30.03 16.97
N LEU A 238 13.78 -29.61 18.21
CA LEU A 238 14.08 -28.27 18.71
C LEU A 238 15.06 -28.40 19.87
N ALA A 239 16.26 -27.82 19.74
CA ALA A 239 17.23 -27.73 20.83
C ALA A 239 17.24 -26.29 21.36
N GLY A 240 16.58 -26.07 22.50
CA GLY A 240 16.53 -24.76 23.16
C GLY A 240 16.44 -24.91 24.67
N ARG A 241 17.04 -23.98 25.41
CA ARG A 241 16.94 -23.97 26.87
C ARG A 241 15.57 -23.44 27.28
N GLN A 242 14.63 -24.35 27.58
CA GLN A 242 13.27 -23.98 27.99
C GLN A 242 13.20 -23.47 29.44
N SER A 243 14.12 -23.91 30.29
CA SER A 243 14.20 -23.48 31.68
C SER A 243 15.63 -23.62 32.21
N SER A 244 15.91 -22.97 33.33
CA SER A 244 17.14 -23.22 34.09
C SER A 244 16.97 -24.50 34.90
N ALA A 245 17.73 -25.53 34.57
CA ALA A 245 17.80 -26.77 35.34
C ALA A 245 19.15 -26.85 36.05
N THR A 246 19.12 -27.15 37.36
CA THR A 246 20.31 -27.38 38.17
C THR A 246 20.43 -28.88 38.40
N THR A 247 21.59 -29.46 38.08
CA THR A 247 21.86 -30.89 38.31
C THR A 247 23.16 -31.04 39.07
N THR A 248 23.23 -32.05 39.94
CA THR A 248 24.44 -32.38 40.70
C THR A 248 25.19 -33.49 39.98
N ALA A 249 26.47 -33.25 39.68
CA ALA A 249 27.33 -34.25 39.06
C ALA A 249 27.57 -35.44 40.03
N ASN A 250 27.67 -36.65 39.49
CA ASN A 250 28.00 -37.82 40.28
C ASN A 250 29.49 -37.82 40.71
N GLN A 251 29.90 -38.83 41.48
CA GLN A 251 31.28 -38.97 41.98
C GLN A 251 32.36 -39.05 40.88
N LEU A 252 31.96 -39.28 39.62
CA LEU A 252 32.83 -39.29 38.45
C LEU A 252 32.72 -37.98 37.63
N GLY A 253 32.06 -36.96 38.14
CA GLY A 253 31.86 -35.67 37.48
C GLY A 253 30.84 -35.68 36.34
N ARG A 254 30.02 -36.73 36.22
CA ARG A 254 29.02 -36.85 35.14
C ARG A 254 27.65 -36.35 35.59
N ALA A 255 26.99 -35.57 34.74
CA ALA A 255 25.61 -35.16 34.90
C ALA A 255 24.76 -35.76 33.78
N TRP A 256 23.54 -36.18 34.11
CA TRP A 256 22.60 -36.73 33.15
C TRP A 256 21.63 -35.64 32.69
N LEU A 257 21.48 -35.50 31.38
CA LEU A 257 20.48 -34.64 30.75
C LEU A 257 19.36 -35.54 30.22
N THR A 258 18.15 -35.34 30.71
CA THR A 258 16.97 -35.99 30.16
C THR A 258 16.31 -35.02 29.18
N PRO A 259 16.12 -35.40 27.90
CA PRO A 259 15.36 -34.57 26.98
C PRO A 259 13.91 -34.47 27.47
N LEU A 260 13.36 -33.26 27.51
CA LEU A 260 11.94 -33.07 27.79
C LEU A 260 11.15 -33.52 26.56
N VAL A 261 10.30 -34.54 26.71
CA VAL A 261 9.34 -34.92 25.68
C VAL A 261 8.12 -34.01 25.85
N LEU A 262 7.90 -33.11 24.89
CA LEU A 262 6.66 -32.33 24.83
C LEU A 262 5.54 -33.28 24.40
N THR A 263 4.63 -33.62 25.31
CA THR A 263 3.39 -34.39 25.04
C THR A 263 2.28 -33.50 24.53
#